data_AF-A0A2D9CJP8-F1
#
_entry.id   AF-A0A2D9CJP8-F1
#
_cell.length_a   1.000
_cell.length_b   1.000
_cell.length_c   1.000
_cell.angle_alpha   90.00
_cell.angle_beta   90.00
_cell.angle_gamma   90.00
#
_symmetry.space_group_name_H-M   'P 1'
#
loop_
_entity.id
_entity.type
_entity.pdbx_description
1 polymer ?
#
loop_
_entity_poly.entity_id
_entity_poly.type
_entity_poly.pdbx_seq_one_letter_code
_entity_poly.pdbx_strand_id
1 'polypeptide(L)' 'MSDHYKQGDIECIDALRSALGTEGFRGFCAGNVIKYCWRYQNKQSAESDLQKAKAYLCWLIDDIAE' A
#
# COMPACT_ATOMS: atom_id res chain seq x y z
N MET A 1 -8.09 -7.69 -9.93
CA MET A 1 -7.84 -7.07 -8.61
C MET A 1 -9.21 -6.64 -8.09
N SER A 2 -9.70 -7.25 -7.02
CA SER A 2 -11.08 -7.06 -6.54
C SER A 2 -11.36 -5.59 -6.17
N ASP A 3 -12.47 -5.04 -6.67
CA ASP A 3 -13.00 -3.69 -6.43
C ASP A 3 -13.42 -3.46 -4.96
N HIS A 4 -12.47 -3.56 -4.03
CA HIS A 4 -12.76 -3.47 -2.60
C HIS A 4 -12.59 -2.09 -1.95
N TYR A 5 -12.29 -1.03 -2.73
CA TYR A 5 -12.12 0.33 -2.17
C TYR A 5 -12.68 1.47 -3.03
N LYS A 6 -13.39 1.17 -4.13
CA LYS A 6 -14.00 2.19 -4.99
C LYS A 6 -15.39 2.57 -4.50
N GLN A 7 -15.46 3.44 -3.48
CA GLN A 7 -16.66 4.20 -3.16
C GLN A 7 -16.35 5.70 -3.31
N GLY A 8 -16.39 6.21 -4.55
CA GLY A 8 -16.22 7.64 -4.88
C GLY A 8 -15.16 7.91 -5.96
N ASP A 9 -15.00 9.19 -6.33
CA ASP A 9 -14.01 9.68 -7.31
C ASP A 9 -12.57 9.77 -6.74
N ILE A 10 -12.42 9.59 -5.42
CA ILE A 10 -11.14 9.68 -4.71
C ILE A 10 -10.80 8.30 -4.17
N GLU A 11 -9.64 7.77 -4.54
CA GLU A 11 -9.14 6.52 -3.97
C GLU A 11 -8.69 6.75 -2.53
N CYS A 12 -8.95 5.79 -1.64
CA CYS A 12 -8.60 5.88 -0.22
C CYS A 12 -7.09 6.16 0.01
N ILE A 13 -6.23 5.71 -0.91
CA ILE A 13 -4.78 5.96 -0.84
C ILE A 13 -4.44 7.45 -1.01
N ASP A 14 -5.19 8.19 -1.82
CA ASP A 14 -4.99 9.62 -2.06
C ASP A 14 -5.42 10.43 -0.84
N ALA A 15 -6.55 10.04 -0.22
CA ALA A 15 -6.98 10.61 1.05
C ALA A 15 -5.94 10.39 2.16
N LEU A 16 -5.34 9.19 2.22
CA LEU A 16 -4.26 8.89 3.17
C LEU A 16 -3.00 9.73 2.90
N ARG A 17 -2.63 9.91 1.62
CA ARG A 17 -1.49 10.76 1.25
C ARG A 17 -1.71 12.20 1.72
N SER A 18 -2.91 12.74 1.49
CA SER A 18 -3.28 14.09 1.93
C SER A 18 -3.28 14.23 3.46
N ALA A 19 -3.84 13.24 4.17
CA ALA A 19 -3.96 13.28 5.63
C ALA A 19 -2.63 13.09 6.37
N LEU A 20 -1.73 12.26 5.85
CA LEU A 20 -0.47 11.92 6.51
C LEU A 20 0.69 12.85 6.13
N GLY A 21 0.55 13.61 5.04
CA GLY A 21 1.65 14.34 4.42
C GLY A 21 2.71 13.40 3.82
N THR A 22 3.67 13.97 3.10
CA THR A 22 4.67 13.21 2.33
C THR A 22 5.45 12.21 3.19
N GLU A 23 6.08 12.65 4.29
CA GLU A 23 6.89 11.76 5.13
C GLU A 23 6.05 10.66 5.79
N GLY A 24 4.85 11.01 6.28
CA GLY A 24 3.94 10.06 6.92
C GLY A 24 3.42 9.02 5.94
N PHE A 25 3.07 9.43 4.72
CA PHE A 25 2.62 8.53 3.65
C PHE A 25 3.73 7.56 3.21
N ARG A 26 4.96 8.06 3.05
CA ARG A 26 6.13 7.21 2.73
C ARG A 26 6.39 6.18 3.81
N GLY A 27 6.37 6.59 5.08
CA GLY A 27 6.51 5.69 6.22
C GLY A 27 5.40 4.64 6.29
N PHE A 28 4.16 5.05 6.02
CA PHE A 28 3.02 4.14 5.95
C PHE A 28 3.19 3.09 4.84
N CYS A 29 3.61 3.49 3.64
CA CYS A 29 3.84 2.56 2.54
C CYS A 29 4.98 1.58 2.86
N ALA A 30 6.13 2.07 3.31
CA ALA A 30 7.28 1.24 3.68
C ALA A 30 6.94 0.23 4.79
N GLY A 31 6.22 0.68 5.83
CA GLY A 31 5.76 -0.20 6.91
C GLY A 31 4.81 -1.30 6.42
N ASN A 32 3.91 -0.99 5.48
CA ASN A 32 3.04 -1.98 4.88
C ASN A 32 3.80 -3.00 4.03
N VAL A 33 4.81 -2.57 3.25
CA VAL A 33 5.69 -3.49 2.51
C VAL A 33 6.31 -4.51 3.46
N ILE A 34 6.92 -4.05 4.56
CA ILE A 34 7.52 -4.92 5.59
C ILE A 34 6.47 -5.87 6.17
N LYS A 35 5.30 -5.34 6.57
CA LYS A 35 4.20 -6.12 7.16
C LYS A 35 3.77 -7.28 6.28
N TYR A 36 3.60 -7.04 4.98
CA TYR A 36 3.13 -8.08 4.05
C TYR A 36 4.26 -9.04 3.65
N CYS A 37 5.49 -8.57 3.51
CA CYS A 37 6.67 -9.42 3.35
C CYS A 37 6.97 -10.29 4.58
N TRP A 38 6.59 -9.88 5.79
CA TRP A 38 6.69 -10.74 6.96
C TRP A 38 5.60 -11.82 6.99
N ARG A 39 4.37 -11.46 6.60
CA ARG A 39 3.20 -12.31 6.79
C ARG A 39 3.06 -13.44 5.77
N TYR A 40 3.63 -13.31 4.57
CA TYR A 40 3.37 -14.27 3.49
C TYR A 40 3.81 -15.70 3.85
N GLN A 41 4.81 -15.87 4.72
CA GLN A 41 5.33 -17.18 5.11
C GLN A 41 4.35 -18.00 5.96
N ASN A 42 3.35 -17.36 6.57
CA ASN A 42 2.50 -17.96 7.60
C ASN A 42 1.01 -18.07 7.21
N LYS A 43 0.66 -17.76 5.95
CA LYS A 43 -0.74 -17.80 5.47
C LYS A 43 -0.87 -18.62 4.18
N GLN A 44 -2.00 -19.33 4.03
CA GLN A 44 -2.40 -19.96 2.76
C GLN A 44 -2.51 -18.95 1.60
N SER A 45 -2.67 -17.65 1.89
CA SER A 45 -2.77 -16.57 0.92
C SER A 45 -1.44 -15.80 0.72
N ALA A 46 -0.30 -16.50 0.66
CA ALA A 46 1.02 -15.90 0.51
C ALA A 46 1.12 -14.95 -0.70
N GLU A 47 0.60 -15.38 -1.86
CA GLU A 47 0.59 -14.58 -3.09
C GLU A 47 -0.17 -13.26 -2.91
N SER A 48 -1.34 -13.29 -2.25
CA SER A 48 -2.13 -12.08 -2.00
C SER A 48 -1.39 -11.08 -1.13
N ASP A 49 -0.63 -11.53 -0.13
CA ASP A 49 0.16 -10.63 0.71
C ASP A 49 1.36 -10.06 -0.09
N LEU A 50 2.02 -10.86 -0.94
CA LEU A 50 3.07 -10.34 -1.84
C LEU A 50 2.53 -9.32 -2.86
N GLN A 51 1.34 -9.53 -3.40
CA GLN A 51 0.69 -8.55 -4.29
C GLN A 51 0.37 -7.23 -3.56
N LYS A 52 -0.04 -7.29 -2.29
CA LYS A 52 -0.22 -6.09 -1.47
C LYS A 52 1.11 -5.39 -1.22
N ALA A 53 2.18 -6.13 -0.89
CA ALA A 53 3.51 -5.56 -0.74
C ALA A 53 3.95 -4.82 -2.01
N LYS A 54 3.76 -5.44 -3.19
CA LYS A 54 4.04 -4.81 -4.47
C LYS A 54 3.25 -3.51 -4.67
N ALA A 55 1.96 -3.49 -4.36
CA ALA A 55 1.13 -2.28 -4.51
C ALA A 55 1.65 -1.11 -3.66
N TYR A 56 1.96 -1.36 -2.38
CA TYR A 56 2.53 -0.35 -1.49
C TYR A 56 3.93 0.12 -1.92
N LEU A 57 4.73 -0.78 -2.50
CA LEU A 57 6.03 -0.40 -3.06
C LEU A 57 5.87 0.49 -4.30
N CYS A 58 4.93 0.20 -5.18
CA CYS A 58 4.63 1.05 -6.34
C CYS A 58 4.21 2.46 -5.91
N TRP A 59 3.26 2.59 -4.99
CA TRP A 59 2.85 3.92 -4.49
C TRP A 59 3.99 4.70 -3.85
N LEU A 60 4.91 4.02 -3.15
CA LEU A 60 6.10 4.66 -2.58
C LEU A 60 7.07 5.13 -3.67
N ILE A 61 7.28 4.34 -4.71
CA ILE A 61 8.13 4.73 -5.85
C ILE A 61 7.52 5.93 -6.57
N ASP A 62 6.21 5.91 -6.83
CA ASP A 62 5.50 6.99 -7.49
C ASP A 62 5.60 8.30 -6.68
N ASP A 63 5.40 8.26 -5.36
CA ASP A 63 5.53 9.43 -4.48
C ASP A 63 6.97 9.97 -4.33
N ILE A 64 7.99 9.17 -4.63
CA ILE A 64 9.40 9.61 -4.64
C ILE A 64 9.77 10.22 -6.01
N ALA A 65 9.14 9.77 -7.09
CA ALA A 65 9.42 10.22 -8.44
C ALA A 65 8.73 11.55 -8.81
N GLU A 66 7.68 11.93 -8.07
CA GLU A 66 7.03 13.25 -8.09
C GLU A 66 7.86 14.33 -7.39
#